data_AF-A0A8I3A1B0-F1
#
_entry.id   AF-A0A8I3A1B0-F1
#
_cell.length_a   1.000
_cell.length_b   1.000
_cell.length_c   1.000
_cell.angle_alpha   90.00
_cell.angle_beta   90.00
_cell.angle_gamma   90.00
#
_symmetry.space_group_name_H-M   'P 1'
#
loop_
_entity.id
_entity.type
_entity.pdbx_description
1 polymer ?
#
loop_
_entity_poly.entity_id
_entity_poly.type
_entity_poly.pdbx_seq_one_letter_code
_entity_poly.pdbx_strand_id
1 'polypeptide(L)'
;MSLPTLRAINTLSSFLPLEQLRDAAATNHHFDVIVLCGSAILSLGEDVFSALSGADPVLKQRNLILVICGGIGHSTSLMYAAVRRHLRYHVLADELDSRPPEARVLQMIAERWFGLLTKTPDDGDLAVPQEAFAPTIIIEDKSTNCGANALETKALLGARGFTSPRSIVVVQDATMSRRTAACFEKVYEGIGKEGPVVVAWPTFVPVVTLSHASFEPSNSVDDGAAHFEFDEAGPTGVRKAGLWDMRRFLDLLVGEIPRLRDDENGYGPRGKGFIRHVDVPVEVEEAWTT
;
A
#
# COMPACT_ATOMS: atom_id res chain seq x y z
N MET A 1 16.23 -15.48 19.73
CA MET A 1 16.10 -15.02 18.33
C MET A 1 17.50 -14.86 17.75
N SER A 2 17.72 -15.16 16.47
CA SER A 2 19.08 -15.23 15.88
C SER A 2 19.36 -14.06 14.92
N LEU A 3 20.62 -13.63 14.83
CA LEU A 3 21.06 -12.63 13.85
C LEU A 3 20.81 -13.07 12.39
N PRO A 4 20.98 -14.36 12.02
CA PRO A 4 20.51 -14.87 10.72
C PRO A 4 19.02 -14.61 10.45
N THR A 5 18.14 -14.91 11.41
CA THR A 5 16.69 -14.67 11.26
C THR A 5 16.37 -13.19 11.09
N LEU A 6 17.04 -12.31 11.84
CA LEU A 6 16.88 -10.85 11.68
C LEU A 6 17.24 -10.40 10.25
N ARG A 7 18.35 -10.89 9.71
CA ARG A 7 18.79 -10.58 8.34
C ARG A 7 17.81 -11.11 7.31
N ALA A 8 17.28 -12.31 7.51
CA ALA A 8 16.26 -12.89 6.65
C ALA A 8 14.99 -12.01 6.62
N ILE A 9 14.46 -11.64 7.79
CA ILE A 9 13.31 -10.74 7.92
C ILE A 9 13.55 -9.43 7.15
N ASN A 10 14.69 -8.78 7.36
CA ASN A 10 15.01 -7.53 6.68
C ASN A 10 15.26 -7.69 5.17
N THR A 11 15.73 -8.86 4.72
CA THR A 11 15.84 -9.18 3.28
C THR A 11 14.47 -9.25 2.63
N LEU A 12 13.53 -9.97 3.25
CA LEU A 12 12.13 -10.02 2.78
C LEU A 12 11.45 -8.65 2.85
N SER A 13 11.67 -7.92 3.95
CA SER A 13 11.11 -6.58 4.18
C SER A 13 11.68 -5.53 3.23
N SER A 14 12.88 -5.72 2.70
CA SER A 14 13.44 -4.85 1.65
C SER A 14 12.94 -5.23 0.26
N PHE A 15 12.63 -6.51 0.03
CA PHE A 15 12.17 -7.00 -1.25
C PHE A 15 10.70 -6.64 -1.53
N LEU A 16 9.78 -6.86 -0.59
CA LEU A 16 8.33 -6.73 -0.82
C LEU A 16 7.82 -5.30 -1.12
N PRO A 17 8.36 -4.22 -0.49
CA PRO A 17 7.80 -2.88 -0.67
C PRO A 17 8.00 -2.32 -2.07
N LEU A 18 9.10 -2.68 -2.76
CA LEU A 18 9.44 -2.19 -4.10
C LEU A 18 9.34 -0.66 -4.19
N GLU A 19 10.02 0.08 -3.32
CA GLU A 19 9.99 1.55 -3.35
C GLU A 19 10.70 2.07 -4.63
N GLN A 20 9.93 2.67 -5.53
CA GLN A 20 10.41 3.10 -6.86
C GLN A 20 10.11 4.56 -7.18
N LEU A 21 9.37 5.28 -6.33
CA LEU A 21 8.82 6.60 -6.73
C LEU A 21 9.93 7.60 -7.08
N ARG A 22 10.99 7.68 -6.28
CA ARG A 22 12.07 8.66 -6.46
C ARG A 22 12.91 8.37 -7.70
N ASP A 23 13.22 7.11 -7.95
CA ASP A 23 13.95 6.68 -9.15
C ASP A 23 13.11 6.91 -10.41
N ALA A 24 11.81 6.62 -10.35
CA ALA A 24 10.87 6.94 -11.42
C ALA A 24 10.79 8.46 -11.67
N ALA A 25 10.74 9.27 -10.60
CA ALA A 25 10.68 10.73 -10.71
C ALA A 25 11.93 11.37 -11.35
N ALA A 26 13.08 10.70 -11.27
CA ALA A 26 14.33 11.15 -11.88
C ALA A 26 14.31 11.04 -13.42
N THR A 27 13.52 10.13 -13.98
CA THR A 27 13.41 9.90 -15.43
C THR A 27 12.06 10.34 -16.00
N ASN A 28 11.01 10.34 -15.18
CA ASN A 28 9.68 10.77 -15.52
C ASN A 28 9.19 11.83 -14.52
N HIS A 29 9.05 13.07 -14.98
CA HIS A 29 8.64 14.18 -14.11
C HIS A 29 7.13 14.35 -13.97
N HIS A 30 6.32 13.47 -14.58
CA HIS A 30 4.86 13.57 -14.55
C HIS A 30 4.20 12.20 -14.36
N PHE A 31 3.28 12.13 -13.40
CA PHE A 31 2.46 10.97 -13.07
C PHE A 31 0.99 11.30 -13.33
N ASP A 32 0.30 10.40 -14.04
CA ASP A 32 -1.11 10.58 -14.37
C ASP A 32 -2.04 10.14 -13.23
N VAL A 33 -1.76 8.98 -12.61
CA VAL A 33 -2.63 8.36 -11.61
C VAL A 33 -1.84 7.89 -10.40
N ILE A 34 -2.32 8.19 -9.19
CA ILE A 34 -1.96 7.51 -7.95
C ILE A 34 -3.14 6.62 -7.54
N VAL A 35 -2.86 5.38 -7.14
CA VAL A 35 -3.85 4.47 -6.60
C VAL A 35 -3.49 4.14 -5.16
N LEU A 36 -4.26 4.68 -4.21
CA LEU A 36 -4.18 4.37 -2.79
C LEU A 36 -5.08 3.19 -2.47
N CYS A 37 -4.48 2.04 -2.19
CA CYS A 37 -5.19 0.84 -1.79
C CYS A 37 -5.57 0.87 -0.30
N GLY A 38 -6.76 0.37 0.01
CA GLY A 38 -7.23 0.13 1.37
C GLY A 38 -6.23 -0.71 2.18
N SER A 39 -5.83 -0.19 3.33
CA SER A 39 -4.89 -0.83 4.26
C SER A 39 -5.20 -0.46 5.71
N ALA A 40 -4.90 -1.38 6.63
CA ALA A 40 -4.98 -1.10 8.06
C ALA A 40 -3.85 -0.19 8.56
N ILE A 41 -2.81 0.03 7.75
CA ILE A 41 -1.72 0.96 8.05
C ILE A 41 -2.14 2.35 7.60
N LEU A 42 -2.86 3.06 8.47
CA LEU A 42 -3.53 4.33 8.13
C LEU A 42 -2.55 5.44 7.73
N SER A 43 -1.29 5.35 8.18
CA SER A 43 -0.24 6.30 7.84
C SER A 43 0.13 6.32 6.35
N LEU A 44 -0.19 5.28 5.58
CA LEU A 44 -0.07 5.31 4.10
C LEU A 44 -1.02 6.35 3.51
N GLY A 45 -2.26 6.38 3.99
CA GLY A 45 -3.24 7.38 3.56
C GLY A 45 -2.77 8.78 3.94
N GLU A 46 -2.28 8.96 5.16
CA GLU A 46 -1.73 10.24 5.63
C GLU A 46 -0.59 10.73 4.72
N ASP A 47 0.34 9.85 4.34
CA ASP A 47 1.46 10.21 3.45
C ASP A 47 0.98 10.69 2.08
N VAL A 48 0.03 9.96 1.47
CA VAL A 48 -0.54 10.31 0.17
C VAL A 48 -1.28 11.64 0.27
N PHE A 49 -2.15 11.79 1.27
CA PHE A 49 -2.96 13.00 1.42
C PHE A 49 -2.07 14.23 1.69
N SER A 50 -1.07 14.10 2.56
CA SER A 50 -0.09 15.17 2.80
C SER A 50 0.75 15.50 1.56
N ALA A 51 1.18 14.50 0.80
CA ALA A 51 1.93 14.72 -0.43
C ALA A 51 1.10 15.53 -1.45
N LEU A 52 -0.18 15.20 -1.60
CA LEU A 52 -1.12 15.92 -2.48
C LEU A 52 -1.42 17.34 -2.01
N SER A 53 -1.36 17.64 -0.70
CA SER A 53 -1.45 19.00 -0.18
C SER A 53 -0.21 19.87 -0.49
N GLY A 54 0.77 19.33 -1.23
CA GLY A 54 1.95 20.05 -1.70
C GLY A 54 3.21 19.84 -0.85
N ALA A 55 3.20 18.88 0.08
CA ALA A 55 4.37 18.52 0.89
C ALA A 55 5.46 17.80 0.06
N ASP A 56 5.08 17.13 -1.03
CA ASP A 56 6.02 16.40 -1.89
C ASP A 56 6.11 17.06 -3.28
N PRO A 57 7.28 17.61 -3.68
CA PRO A 57 7.44 18.24 -4.99
C PRO A 57 7.29 17.26 -6.15
N VAL A 58 7.52 15.95 -5.93
CA VAL A 58 7.35 14.92 -6.96
C VAL A 58 5.88 14.77 -7.33
N LEU A 59 4.96 14.89 -6.36
CA LEU A 59 3.53 14.66 -6.55
C LEU A 59 2.70 15.94 -6.67
N LYS A 60 3.35 17.10 -6.54
CA LYS A 60 2.74 18.41 -6.78
C LYS A 60 2.62 18.68 -8.29
N GLN A 61 1.66 18.03 -8.93
CA GLN A 61 1.47 18.07 -10.37
C GLN A 61 0.05 18.46 -10.76
N ARG A 62 -0.10 19.04 -11.96
CA ARG A 62 -1.42 19.27 -12.56
C ARG A 62 -1.99 17.98 -13.12
N ASN A 63 -3.32 17.91 -13.21
CA ASN A 63 -4.07 16.81 -13.82
C ASN A 63 -3.85 15.44 -13.17
N LEU A 64 -3.34 15.42 -11.94
CA LEU A 64 -3.12 14.18 -11.20
C LEU A 64 -4.47 13.60 -10.76
N ILE A 65 -4.68 12.31 -10.96
CA ILE A 65 -5.85 11.59 -10.45
C ILE A 65 -5.41 10.76 -9.25
N LEU A 66 -6.08 10.90 -8.11
CA LEU A 66 -5.98 9.95 -7.01
C LEU A 66 -7.20 9.03 -7.06
N VAL A 67 -6.96 7.73 -7.19
CA VAL A 67 -7.97 6.70 -6.93
C VAL A 67 -7.75 6.18 -5.52
N ILE A 68 -8.75 6.31 -4.64
CA ILE A 68 -8.78 5.60 -3.37
C ILE A 68 -9.59 4.32 -3.61
N CYS A 69 -8.93 3.16 -3.59
CA CYS A 69 -9.56 1.88 -3.93
C CYS A 69 -9.60 0.90 -2.75
N GLY A 70 -10.73 0.23 -2.56
CA GLY A 70 -10.93 -0.75 -1.52
C GLY A 70 -12.40 -0.93 -1.16
N GLY A 71 -12.95 -2.10 -1.47
CA GLY A 71 -14.26 -2.56 -1.04
C GLY A 71 -14.25 -3.19 0.35
N ILE A 72 -14.84 -4.38 0.46
CA ILE A 72 -14.83 -5.21 1.67
C ILE A 72 -14.00 -6.47 1.38
N GLY A 73 -12.94 -6.68 2.14
CA GLY A 73 -11.99 -7.77 1.96
C GLY A 73 -11.30 -8.20 3.25
N HIS A 74 -10.19 -8.92 3.11
CA HIS A 74 -9.47 -9.52 4.24
C HIS A 74 -8.88 -8.50 5.24
N SER A 75 -8.64 -7.26 4.79
CA SER A 75 -8.03 -6.20 5.60
C SER A 75 -9.05 -5.31 6.30
N THR A 76 -10.34 -5.42 5.97
CA THR A 76 -11.36 -4.45 6.38
C THR A 76 -11.54 -4.42 7.90
N SER A 77 -11.64 -5.59 8.53
CA SER A 77 -11.75 -5.67 9.99
C SER A 77 -10.49 -5.15 10.71
N LEU A 78 -9.32 -5.35 10.12
CA LEU A 78 -8.05 -4.82 10.62
C LEU A 78 -8.02 -3.29 10.51
N MET A 79 -8.48 -2.73 9.39
CA MET A 79 -8.60 -1.27 9.22
C MET A 79 -9.56 -0.69 10.24
N TYR A 80 -10.72 -1.30 10.48
CA TYR A 80 -11.65 -0.82 11.50
C TYR A 80 -11.04 -0.85 12.91
N ALA A 81 -10.29 -1.91 13.23
CA ALA A 81 -9.59 -2.00 14.50
C ALA A 81 -8.50 -0.92 14.62
N ALA A 82 -7.77 -0.64 13.54
CA ALA A 82 -6.77 0.42 13.48
C ALA A 82 -7.42 1.80 13.72
N VAL A 83 -8.52 2.11 13.04
CA VAL A 83 -9.26 3.37 13.21
C VAL A 83 -9.73 3.54 14.65
N ARG A 84 -10.38 2.51 15.24
CA ARG A 84 -10.87 2.56 16.64
C ARG A 84 -9.77 2.79 17.68
N ARG A 85 -8.54 2.35 17.40
CA ARG A 85 -7.37 2.54 18.28
C ARG A 85 -6.60 3.83 17.97
N HIS A 86 -6.90 4.49 16.85
CA HIS A 86 -6.12 5.64 16.38
C HIS A 86 -6.41 6.89 17.21
N LEU A 87 -5.37 7.56 17.69
CA LEU A 87 -5.51 8.77 18.53
C LEU A 87 -6.36 9.86 17.89
N ARG A 88 -6.31 10.01 16.56
CA ARG A 88 -7.07 11.03 15.82
C ARG A 88 -8.37 10.49 15.20
N TYR A 89 -8.38 9.23 14.76
CA TYR A 89 -9.45 8.70 13.91
C TYR A 89 -10.46 7.84 14.66
N HIS A 90 -10.23 7.53 15.94
CA HIS A 90 -11.19 6.78 16.77
C HIS A 90 -12.58 7.43 16.83
N VAL A 91 -12.69 8.73 16.57
CA VAL A 91 -13.96 9.45 16.47
C VAL A 91 -14.84 9.02 15.29
N LEU A 92 -14.31 8.21 14.37
CA LEU A 92 -15.08 7.58 13.28
C LEU A 92 -15.70 6.23 13.71
N ALA A 93 -15.55 5.81 14.97
CA ALA A 93 -15.90 4.46 15.41
C ALA A 93 -17.38 4.10 15.17
N ASP A 94 -18.28 5.07 15.31
CA ASP A 94 -19.73 4.88 15.14
C ASP A 94 -20.07 4.73 13.65
N GLU A 95 -19.42 5.49 12.76
CA GLU A 95 -19.57 5.38 11.32
C GLU A 95 -19.19 3.99 10.80
N LEU A 96 -18.25 3.31 11.46
CA LEU A 96 -17.80 1.95 11.11
C LEU A 96 -18.84 0.86 11.38
N ASP A 97 -19.88 1.12 12.19
CA ASP A 97 -20.91 0.11 12.50
C ASP A 97 -21.79 -0.20 11.27
N SER A 98 -21.87 0.74 10.31
CA SER A 98 -22.46 0.51 8.99
C SER A 98 -21.64 -0.43 8.09
N ARG A 99 -20.43 -0.80 8.52
CA ARG A 99 -19.44 -1.59 7.78
C ARG A 99 -19.12 -1.00 6.40
N PRO A 100 -18.65 0.25 6.34
CA PRO A 100 -18.34 0.91 5.08
C PRO A 100 -17.11 0.28 4.39
N PRO A 101 -17.06 0.25 3.05
CA PRO A 101 -15.87 -0.12 2.30
C PRO A 101 -14.59 0.59 2.76
N GLU A 102 -13.44 -0.04 2.61
CA GLU A 102 -12.13 0.50 3.00
C GLU A 102 -11.85 1.88 2.37
N ALA A 103 -12.20 2.06 1.10
CA ALA A 103 -12.05 3.34 0.40
C ALA A 103 -12.94 4.44 1.00
N ARG A 104 -14.11 4.09 1.53
CA ARG A 104 -15.02 5.03 2.20
C ARG A 104 -14.49 5.44 3.57
N VAL A 105 -13.80 4.53 4.27
CA VAL A 105 -13.07 4.90 5.50
C VAL A 105 -11.95 5.89 5.20
N LEU A 106 -11.15 5.61 4.17
CA LEU A 106 -10.08 6.53 3.73
C LEU A 106 -10.64 7.86 3.20
N GLN A 107 -11.80 7.86 2.53
CA GLN A 107 -12.53 9.05 2.11
C GLN A 107 -12.85 9.95 3.33
N MET A 108 -13.45 9.39 4.38
CA MET A 108 -13.77 10.14 5.60
C MET A 108 -12.50 10.77 6.21
N ILE A 109 -11.38 10.03 6.19
CA ILE A 109 -10.09 10.55 6.68
C ILE A 109 -9.60 11.72 5.80
N ALA A 110 -9.60 11.54 4.49
CA ALA A 110 -9.16 12.54 3.52
C ALA A 110 -9.96 13.85 3.62
N GLU A 111 -11.28 13.75 3.71
CA GLU A 111 -12.18 14.92 3.78
C GLU A 111 -12.06 15.65 5.12
N ARG A 112 -12.17 14.91 6.25
CA ARG A 112 -12.28 15.52 7.59
C ARG A 112 -10.95 16.05 8.14
N TRP A 113 -9.82 15.46 7.77
CA TRP A 113 -8.50 15.87 8.30
C TRP A 113 -7.55 16.49 7.27
N PHE A 114 -7.77 16.27 5.98
CA PHE A 114 -6.89 16.82 4.93
C PHE A 114 -7.62 17.80 4.01
N GLY A 115 -8.93 18.02 4.19
CA GLY A 115 -9.70 18.98 3.39
C GLY A 115 -9.80 18.62 1.92
N LEU A 116 -9.60 17.34 1.59
CA LEU A 116 -9.61 16.84 0.23
C LEU A 116 -11.04 16.57 -0.24
N LEU A 117 -11.43 17.13 -1.38
CA LEU A 117 -12.74 16.88 -1.97
C LEU A 117 -12.68 15.65 -2.87
N THR A 118 -13.58 14.69 -2.65
CA THR A 118 -13.62 13.44 -3.40
C THR A 118 -14.87 13.36 -4.28
N LYS A 119 -14.75 12.61 -5.39
CA LYS A 119 -15.86 12.26 -6.27
C LYS A 119 -16.15 10.77 -6.14
N THR A 120 -17.36 10.47 -5.75
CA THR A 120 -17.93 9.14 -5.57
C THR A 120 -18.69 8.72 -6.84
N PRO A 121 -19.11 7.45 -6.98
CA PRO A 121 -20.01 7.04 -8.06
C PRO A 121 -21.39 7.70 -8.04
N ASP A 122 -21.79 8.29 -6.91
CA ASP A 122 -23.12 8.89 -6.70
C ASP A 122 -23.19 10.36 -7.15
N ASP A 123 -22.05 10.97 -7.49
CA ASP A 123 -21.98 12.38 -7.91
C ASP A 123 -22.46 12.60 -9.35
N GLY A 124 -23.09 13.74 -9.61
CA GLY A 124 -23.64 14.08 -10.94
C GLY A 124 -22.59 14.43 -12.00
N ASP A 125 -21.43 14.97 -11.60
CA ASP A 125 -20.28 15.23 -12.50
C ASP A 125 -19.12 14.28 -12.21
N LEU A 126 -19.16 13.11 -12.86
CA LEU A 126 -18.16 12.06 -12.69
C LEU A 126 -16.92 12.25 -13.57
N ALA A 127 -16.93 13.19 -14.52
CA ALA A 127 -15.84 13.35 -15.47
C ALA A 127 -14.56 13.77 -14.76
N VAL A 128 -13.44 13.17 -15.20
CA VAL A 128 -12.12 13.71 -14.90
C VAL A 128 -11.91 14.91 -15.80
N PRO A 129 -11.70 16.13 -15.25
CA PRO A 129 -11.45 17.32 -16.06
C PRO A 129 -10.17 17.15 -16.87
N GLN A 130 -10.16 17.66 -18.10
CA GLN A 130 -8.96 17.68 -18.94
C GLN A 130 -7.86 18.59 -18.38
N GLU A 131 -8.25 19.63 -17.65
CA GLU A 131 -7.34 20.56 -16.98
C GLU A 131 -7.79 20.79 -15.52
N ALA A 132 -6.91 20.45 -14.58
CA ALA A 132 -7.09 20.66 -13.15
C ALA A 132 -5.78 21.07 -12.48
N PHE A 133 -5.88 22.10 -11.63
CA PHE A 133 -4.77 22.60 -10.82
C PHE A 133 -4.62 21.85 -9.50
N ALA A 134 -5.65 21.12 -9.09
CA ALA A 134 -5.69 20.26 -7.91
C ALA A 134 -5.94 18.82 -8.36
N PRO A 135 -5.55 17.82 -7.55
CA PRO A 135 -5.81 16.43 -7.89
C PRO A 135 -7.31 16.15 -7.98
N THR A 136 -7.71 15.36 -8.98
CA THR A 136 -9.06 14.79 -9.04
C THR A 136 -9.07 13.52 -8.21
N ILE A 137 -9.83 13.48 -7.13
CA ILE A 137 -9.87 12.33 -6.22
C ILE A 137 -11.15 11.55 -6.48
N ILE A 138 -11.02 10.27 -6.80
CA ILE A 138 -12.14 9.39 -7.12
C ILE A 138 -12.13 8.14 -6.23
N ILE A 139 -13.33 7.66 -5.88
CA ILE A 139 -13.51 6.53 -4.97
C ILE A 139 -13.89 5.26 -5.75
N GLU A 140 -13.17 4.17 -5.50
CA GLU A 140 -13.47 2.80 -5.93
C GLU A 140 -13.75 1.95 -4.68
N ASP A 141 -15.01 1.55 -4.44
CA ASP A 141 -15.46 0.94 -3.20
C ASP A 141 -16.04 -0.48 -3.36
N LYS A 142 -15.69 -1.18 -4.44
CA LYS A 142 -16.19 -2.51 -4.81
C LYS A 142 -15.16 -3.62 -4.70
N SER A 143 -13.88 -3.32 -4.85
CA SER A 143 -12.80 -4.33 -4.86
C SER A 143 -12.70 -5.15 -3.58
N THR A 144 -12.47 -6.47 -3.70
CA THR A 144 -12.46 -7.39 -2.54
C THR A 144 -11.09 -7.98 -2.21
N ASN A 145 -10.08 -7.70 -3.05
CA ASN A 145 -8.71 -8.21 -2.94
C ASN A 145 -7.78 -7.41 -3.89
N CYS A 146 -6.45 -7.59 -3.77
CA CYS A 146 -5.48 -6.83 -4.56
C CYS A 146 -5.64 -6.95 -6.09
N GLY A 147 -6.10 -8.10 -6.61
CA GLY A 147 -6.38 -8.25 -8.04
C GLY A 147 -7.62 -7.44 -8.45
N ALA A 148 -8.67 -7.49 -7.62
CA ALA A 148 -9.86 -6.68 -7.80
C ALA A 148 -9.57 -5.18 -7.68
N ASN A 149 -8.67 -4.74 -6.79
CA ASN A 149 -8.26 -3.34 -6.70
C ASN A 149 -7.76 -2.83 -8.07
N ALA A 150 -6.94 -3.62 -8.76
CA ALA A 150 -6.42 -3.27 -10.09
C ALA A 150 -7.51 -3.26 -11.17
N LEU A 151 -8.36 -4.30 -11.20
CA LEU A 151 -9.43 -4.44 -12.19
C LEU A 151 -10.51 -3.35 -12.05
N GLU A 152 -11.01 -3.13 -10.84
CA GLU A 152 -12.07 -2.15 -10.56
C GLU A 152 -11.53 -0.72 -10.72
N THR A 153 -10.27 -0.46 -10.36
CA THR A 153 -9.63 0.84 -10.63
C THR A 153 -9.59 1.14 -12.13
N LYS A 154 -9.17 0.18 -12.96
CA LYS A 154 -9.16 0.36 -14.43
C LYS A 154 -10.57 0.58 -14.97
N ALA A 155 -11.56 -0.18 -14.48
CA ALA A 155 -12.96 -0.01 -14.88
C ALA A 155 -13.50 1.38 -14.50
N LEU A 156 -13.21 1.85 -13.29
CA LEU A 156 -13.61 3.18 -12.80
C LEU A 156 -12.99 4.31 -13.64
N LEU A 157 -11.68 4.23 -13.89
CA LEU A 157 -10.98 5.22 -14.73
C LEU A 157 -11.59 5.27 -16.14
N GLY A 158 -11.82 4.11 -16.76
CA GLY A 158 -12.47 4.01 -18.07
C GLY A 158 -13.88 4.58 -18.09
N ALA A 159 -14.70 4.28 -17.07
CA ALA A 159 -16.06 4.81 -16.93
C ALA A 159 -16.08 6.35 -16.77
N ARG A 160 -15.00 6.96 -16.29
CA ARG A 160 -14.84 8.41 -16.17
C ARG A 160 -14.10 9.05 -17.35
N GLY A 161 -13.93 8.31 -18.44
CA GLY A 161 -13.32 8.79 -19.69
C GLY A 161 -11.79 8.77 -19.70
N PHE A 162 -11.14 8.22 -18.67
CA PHE A 162 -9.70 8.14 -18.57
C PHE A 162 -9.20 6.72 -18.89
N THR A 163 -8.99 6.44 -20.17
CA THR A 163 -8.73 5.08 -20.66
C THR A 163 -7.26 4.74 -20.91
N SER A 164 -6.38 5.75 -20.95
CA SER A 164 -4.97 5.58 -21.37
C SER A 164 -3.99 6.30 -20.44
N PRO A 165 -3.90 5.92 -19.14
CA PRO A 165 -2.79 6.38 -18.29
C PRO A 165 -1.45 6.00 -18.91
N ARG A 166 -0.49 6.93 -18.89
CA ARG A 166 0.91 6.68 -19.22
C ARG A 166 1.69 6.19 -18.01
N SER A 167 1.20 6.46 -16.81
CA SER A 167 1.81 6.03 -15.55
C SER A 167 0.79 5.80 -14.45
N ILE A 168 1.01 4.79 -13.62
CA ILE A 168 0.22 4.50 -12.42
C ILE A 168 1.18 4.30 -11.25
N VAL A 169 1.06 5.15 -10.23
CA VAL A 169 1.74 4.98 -8.95
C VAL A 169 0.84 4.18 -8.03
N VAL A 170 1.27 3.01 -7.60
CA VAL A 170 0.53 2.12 -6.69
C VAL A 170 1.02 2.32 -5.27
N VAL A 171 0.13 2.77 -4.39
CA VAL A 171 0.36 2.91 -2.95
C VAL A 171 -0.39 1.81 -2.23
N GLN A 172 0.35 0.95 -1.53
CA GLN A 172 -0.17 -0.20 -0.84
C GLN A 172 0.69 -0.52 0.37
N ASP A 173 0.13 -1.23 1.35
CA ASP A 173 0.84 -1.89 2.44
C ASP A 173 2.17 -2.47 1.95
N ALA A 174 3.27 -2.10 2.62
CA ALA A 174 4.63 -2.43 2.22
C ALA A 174 4.85 -3.94 2.03
N THR A 175 4.14 -4.79 2.76
CA THR A 175 4.23 -6.25 2.61
C THR A 175 3.57 -6.75 1.32
N MET A 176 2.56 -6.05 0.79
CA MET A 176 1.76 -6.45 -0.37
C MET A 176 2.01 -5.58 -1.61
N SER A 177 2.90 -4.60 -1.52
CA SER A 177 3.16 -3.59 -2.55
C SER A 177 3.58 -4.22 -3.89
N ARG A 178 4.63 -5.03 -3.89
CA ARG A 178 5.12 -5.72 -5.11
C ARG A 178 4.05 -6.57 -5.78
N ARG A 179 3.26 -7.33 -5.00
CA ARG A 179 2.17 -8.15 -5.56
C ARG A 179 1.08 -7.28 -6.18
N THR A 180 0.75 -6.16 -5.55
CA THR A 180 -0.29 -5.24 -6.04
C THR A 180 0.18 -4.53 -7.31
N ALA A 181 1.44 -4.07 -7.37
CA ALA A 181 2.02 -3.55 -8.60
C ALA A 181 1.96 -4.57 -9.75
N ALA A 182 2.31 -5.84 -9.49
CA ALA A 182 2.22 -6.92 -10.47
C ALA A 182 0.77 -7.24 -10.92
N CYS A 183 -0.24 -7.01 -10.06
CA CYS A 183 -1.65 -7.04 -10.47
C CYS A 183 -1.97 -5.91 -11.48
N PHE A 184 -1.52 -4.69 -11.22
CA PHE A 184 -1.72 -3.56 -12.14
C PHE A 184 -1.03 -3.82 -13.48
N GLU A 185 0.23 -4.28 -13.47
CA GLU A 185 0.90 -4.66 -14.72
C GLU A 185 0.13 -5.72 -15.51
N LYS A 186 -0.41 -6.74 -14.82
CA LYS A 186 -1.22 -7.79 -15.46
C LYS A 186 -2.47 -7.24 -16.14
N VAL A 187 -3.17 -6.33 -15.45
CA VAL A 187 -4.41 -5.73 -15.95
C VAL A 187 -4.20 -4.86 -17.20
N TYR A 188 -2.97 -4.37 -17.42
CA TYR A 188 -2.59 -3.56 -18.59
C TYR A 188 -1.71 -4.29 -19.63
N GLU A 189 -1.37 -5.57 -19.43
CA GLU A 189 -0.45 -6.36 -20.29
C GLU A 189 -0.83 -6.36 -21.79
N GLY A 190 -2.13 -6.31 -22.13
CA GLY A 190 -2.62 -6.33 -23.50
C GLY A 190 -2.53 -5.02 -24.29
N ILE A 191 -2.09 -3.92 -23.67
CA ILE A 191 -2.05 -2.58 -24.31
C ILE A 191 -0.69 -2.31 -24.99
N GLY A 192 0.31 -3.18 -24.76
CA GLY A 192 1.62 -3.06 -25.39
C GLY A 192 2.41 -1.85 -24.88
N LYS A 193 3.23 -1.25 -25.75
CA LYS A 193 4.08 -0.09 -25.39
C LYS A 193 3.30 1.17 -25.01
N GLU A 194 1.99 1.19 -25.28
CA GLU A 194 1.09 2.28 -24.91
C GLU A 194 0.48 2.10 -23.50
N GLY A 195 0.77 0.98 -22.84
CA GLY A 195 0.32 0.73 -21.47
C GLY A 195 1.06 1.63 -20.45
N PRO A 196 0.45 1.85 -19.27
CA PRO A 196 1.09 2.63 -18.22
C PRO A 196 2.35 1.98 -17.69
N VAL A 197 3.35 2.81 -17.38
CA VAL A 197 4.42 2.42 -16.47
C VAL A 197 3.85 2.34 -15.05
N VAL A 198 3.94 1.17 -14.43
CA VAL A 198 3.52 0.96 -13.03
C VAL A 198 4.72 1.23 -12.12
N VAL A 199 4.50 2.05 -11.09
CA VAL A 199 5.51 2.45 -10.11
C VAL A 199 4.98 2.13 -8.72
N ALA A 200 5.71 1.37 -7.92
CA ALA A 200 5.32 1.10 -6.54
C ALA A 200 5.84 2.21 -5.59
N TRP A 201 4.96 2.67 -4.70
CA TRP A 201 5.25 3.64 -3.65
C TRP A 201 4.61 3.20 -2.33
N PRO A 202 5.25 2.30 -1.57
CA PRO A 202 4.78 1.83 -0.26
C PRO A 202 4.86 2.87 0.86
N THR A 203 5.38 4.08 0.55
CA THR A 203 5.64 5.23 1.42
C THR A 203 6.73 5.04 2.48
N PHE A 204 7.06 3.79 2.82
CA PHE A 204 8.22 3.43 3.64
C PHE A 204 8.64 1.98 3.40
N VAL A 205 9.86 1.65 3.84
CA VAL A 205 10.39 0.29 3.91
C VAL A 205 10.53 -0.09 5.39
N PRO A 206 9.81 -1.10 5.90
CA PRO A 206 9.94 -1.52 7.28
C PRO A 206 11.34 -2.12 7.53
N VAL A 207 11.93 -1.81 8.67
CA VAL A 207 13.17 -2.42 9.15
C VAL A 207 12.92 -2.97 10.54
N VAL A 208 13.42 -4.17 10.80
CA VAL A 208 13.33 -4.84 12.10
C VAL A 208 14.70 -4.83 12.75
N THR A 209 14.72 -4.61 14.06
CA THR A 209 15.90 -4.74 14.93
C THR A 209 15.62 -5.71 16.08
N LEU A 210 16.65 -6.02 16.86
CA LEU A 210 16.50 -6.74 18.12
C LEU A 210 16.47 -5.73 19.27
N SER A 211 15.47 -5.82 20.12
CA SER A 211 15.42 -5.03 21.35
C SER A 211 16.62 -5.37 22.23
N HIS A 212 17.22 -4.35 22.83
CA HIS A 212 18.22 -4.56 23.87
C HIS A 212 17.50 -5.11 25.11
N ALA A 213 18.00 -6.22 25.67
CA ALA A 213 17.52 -6.73 26.95
C ALA A 213 17.60 -5.61 27.99
N SER A 214 16.45 -5.19 28.51
CA SER A 214 16.36 -4.23 29.60
C SER A 214 17.12 -4.80 30.80
N PHE A 215 18.19 -4.15 31.23
CA PHE A 215 18.85 -4.47 32.51
C PHE A 215 18.08 -3.90 33.72
N GLU A 216 16.99 -3.18 33.49
CA GLU A 216 16.09 -2.67 34.53
C GLU A 216 15.19 -3.81 35.03
N PRO A 217 15.16 -4.08 36.36
CA PRO A 217 14.32 -5.13 36.92
C PRO A 217 12.84 -4.73 36.76
N SER A 218 12.15 -5.32 35.79
CA SER A 218 10.70 -5.17 35.66
C SER A 218 9.99 -6.25 36.47
N ASN A 219 8.91 -5.88 37.16
CA ASN A 219 8.06 -6.81 37.92
C ASN A 219 7.09 -7.60 37.01
N SER A 220 7.29 -7.59 35.70
CA SER A 220 6.50 -8.38 34.75
C SER A 220 7.24 -9.68 34.41
N VAL A 221 6.50 -10.79 34.35
CA VAL A 221 6.99 -12.16 34.06
C VAL A 221 7.52 -12.34 32.62
N ASP A 222 7.80 -11.24 31.91
CA ASP A 222 8.43 -11.29 30.60
C ASP A 222 9.94 -11.21 30.82
N ASP A 223 10.50 -12.40 31.01
CA ASP A 223 11.93 -12.69 31.15
C ASP A 223 12.67 -11.92 30.05
N GLY A 224 13.64 -11.06 30.39
CA GLY A 224 14.28 -10.04 29.54
C GLY A 224 15.02 -10.55 28.29
N ALA A 225 14.32 -11.34 27.47
CA ALA A 225 14.76 -11.93 26.23
C ALA A 225 14.59 -10.92 25.09
N ALA A 226 15.64 -10.78 24.29
CA ALA A 226 15.61 -9.96 23.08
C ALA A 226 14.44 -10.40 22.18
N HIS A 227 13.64 -9.42 21.75
CA HIS A 227 12.53 -9.59 20.83
C HIS A 227 12.70 -8.73 19.58
N PHE A 228 12.00 -9.08 18.50
CA PHE A 228 11.97 -8.27 17.30
C PHE A 228 11.08 -7.04 17.49
N GLU A 229 11.58 -5.89 17.10
CA GLU A 229 10.84 -4.62 17.07
C GLU A 229 11.13 -3.88 15.76
N PHE A 230 10.24 -2.97 15.37
CA PHE A 230 10.51 -2.11 14.21
C PHE A 230 11.56 -1.07 14.59
N ASP A 231 12.53 -0.88 13.70
CA ASP A 231 13.53 0.16 13.84
C ASP A 231 12.92 1.52 13.53
N GLU A 232 12.49 2.22 14.58
CA GLU A 232 11.94 3.57 14.51
C GLU A 232 13.01 4.66 14.27
N ALA A 233 14.30 4.31 14.38
CA ALA A 233 15.44 5.23 14.24
C ALA A 233 16.25 5.00 12.94
N GLY A 234 15.82 4.05 12.11
CA GLY A 234 16.53 3.62 10.91
C GLY A 234 16.56 4.66 9.77
N PRO A 235 17.18 4.32 8.62
CA PRO A 235 17.48 5.25 7.52
C PRO A 235 16.28 5.97 6.90
N THR A 236 15.06 5.42 7.06
CA THR A 236 13.83 6.07 6.60
C THR A 236 13.31 7.13 7.60
N GLY A 237 13.74 7.09 8.86
CA GLY A 237 13.54 8.13 9.88
C GLY A 237 12.08 8.42 10.25
N VAL A 238 11.10 7.71 9.69
CA VAL A 238 9.69 7.95 9.98
C VAL A 238 9.22 7.02 11.08
N ARG A 239 9.00 7.59 12.27
CA ARG A 239 8.15 6.97 13.29
C ARG A 239 6.74 6.80 12.73
N LYS A 240 6.46 5.62 12.19
CA LYS A 240 5.12 5.23 11.74
C LYS A 240 4.36 4.64 12.92
N ALA A 241 3.34 5.35 13.39
CA ALA A 241 2.41 4.80 14.35
C ALA A 241 1.45 3.82 13.67
N GLY A 242 0.92 2.87 14.43
CA GLY A 242 -0.11 1.94 13.94
C GLY A 242 0.39 0.93 12.91
N LEU A 243 1.67 0.52 12.99
CA LEU A 243 2.20 -0.62 12.24
C LEU A 243 1.53 -1.93 12.69
N TRP A 244 1.78 -3.00 11.93
CA TRP A 244 1.37 -4.35 12.29
C TRP A 244 1.96 -4.74 13.65
N ASP A 245 1.31 -5.64 14.38
CA ASP A 245 2.04 -6.40 15.39
C ASP A 245 3.10 -7.28 14.69
N MET A 246 4.19 -7.58 15.40
CA MET A 246 5.34 -8.28 14.82
C MET A 246 4.97 -9.66 14.26
N ARG A 247 4.05 -10.38 14.93
CA ARG A 247 3.59 -11.69 14.45
C ARG A 247 2.86 -11.56 13.11
N ARG A 248 1.91 -10.62 13.01
CA ARG A 248 1.19 -10.35 11.78
C ARG A 248 2.12 -9.92 10.65
N PHE A 249 3.12 -9.09 10.96
CA PHE A 249 4.12 -8.68 9.99
C PHE A 249 4.86 -9.89 9.41
N LEU A 250 5.37 -10.78 10.25
CA LEU A 250 6.06 -12.01 9.82
C LEU A 250 5.13 -12.94 9.01
N ASP A 251 3.88 -13.13 9.44
CA ASP A 251 2.89 -13.92 8.71
C ASP A 251 2.65 -13.36 7.28
N LEU A 252 2.65 -12.03 7.13
CA LEU A 252 2.53 -11.37 5.84
C LEU A 252 3.78 -11.59 4.99
N LEU A 253 5.00 -11.38 5.52
CA LEU A 253 6.24 -11.61 4.78
C LEU A 253 6.30 -13.05 4.23
N VAL A 254 6.08 -14.04 5.11
CA VAL A 254 6.15 -15.46 4.75
C VAL A 254 5.04 -15.83 3.77
N GLY A 255 3.85 -15.24 3.89
CA GLY A 255 2.73 -15.50 3.01
C GLY A 255 2.85 -14.89 1.60
N GLU A 256 3.62 -13.83 1.44
CA GLU A 256 3.73 -13.11 0.16
C GLU A 256 4.74 -13.75 -0.80
N ILE A 257 5.87 -14.28 -0.31
CA ILE A 257 6.90 -14.87 -1.18
C ILE A 257 6.34 -16.02 -2.04
N PRO A 258 5.62 -17.03 -1.49
CA PRO A 258 5.05 -18.10 -2.32
C PRO A 258 4.02 -17.61 -3.33
N ARG A 259 3.33 -16.49 -3.06
CA ARG A 259 2.39 -15.89 -4.01
C ARG A 259 3.12 -15.24 -5.18
N LEU A 260 4.30 -14.66 -4.94
CA LEU A 260 5.10 -13.98 -5.96
C LEU A 260 5.89 -14.93 -6.86
N ARG A 261 6.19 -16.15 -6.41
CA ARG A 261 6.87 -17.17 -7.22
C ARG A 261 6.11 -17.41 -8.53
N ASP A 262 6.83 -17.54 -9.63
CA ASP A 262 6.25 -17.94 -10.91
C ASP A 262 6.47 -19.45 -11.16
N ASP A 263 5.78 -20.23 -10.34
CA ASP A 263 5.69 -21.69 -10.41
C ASP A 263 4.22 -22.13 -10.36
N GLU A 264 3.98 -23.45 -10.32
CA GLU A 264 2.63 -24.03 -10.31
C GLU A 264 1.75 -23.61 -9.13
N ASN A 265 2.33 -23.16 -8.02
CA ASN A 265 1.63 -22.80 -6.79
C ASN A 265 1.46 -21.28 -6.63
N GLY A 266 2.31 -20.50 -7.27
CA GLY A 266 2.32 -19.05 -7.20
C GLY A 266 1.29 -18.36 -8.10
N TYR A 267 1.28 -17.03 -8.05
CA TYR A 267 0.23 -16.23 -8.71
C TYR A 267 0.64 -15.80 -10.12
N GLY A 268 1.89 -16.05 -10.52
CA GLY A 268 2.40 -15.73 -11.85
C GLY A 268 1.80 -16.59 -12.98
N PRO A 269 2.20 -16.33 -14.24
CA PRO A 269 1.72 -17.04 -15.43
C PRO A 269 1.87 -18.57 -15.39
N ARG A 270 2.86 -19.11 -14.68
CA ARG A 270 3.09 -20.57 -14.56
C ARG A 270 2.21 -21.23 -13.51
N GLY A 271 1.48 -20.44 -12.71
CA GLY A 271 0.55 -20.91 -11.68
C GLY A 271 -0.84 -20.37 -11.93
N LYS A 272 -1.33 -19.51 -11.02
CA LYS A 272 -2.71 -19.02 -11.05
C LYS A 272 -2.99 -17.91 -12.09
N GLY A 273 -1.95 -17.31 -12.67
CA GLY A 273 -2.09 -16.26 -13.69
C GLY A 273 -2.74 -14.96 -13.21
N PHE A 274 -2.74 -14.69 -11.90
CA PHE A 274 -3.33 -13.50 -11.29
C PHE A 274 -2.44 -12.26 -11.36
N ILE A 275 -1.13 -12.44 -11.45
CA ILE A 275 -0.15 -11.36 -11.56
C ILE A 275 0.76 -11.57 -12.78
N ARG A 276 1.44 -10.51 -13.21
CA ARG A 276 2.55 -10.63 -14.14
C ARG A 276 3.71 -11.37 -13.48
N HIS A 277 4.60 -11.95 -14.29
CA HIS A 277 5.82 -12.58 -13.80
C HIS A 277 6.59 -11.64 -12.87
N VAL A 278 7.09 -12.18 -11.76
CA VAL A 278 7.96 -11.48 -10.81
C VAL A 278 9.21 -12.33 -10.64
N ASP A 279 10.37 -11.72 -10.90
CA ASP A 279 11.66 -12.31 -10.56
C ASP A 279 11.86 -12.27 -9.04
N VAL A 280 11.84 -13.43 -8.39
CA VAL A 280 12.19 -13.59 -6.97
C VAL A 280 13.66 -14.00 -6.87
N PRO A 281 14.56 -13.14 -6.36
CA PRO A 281 15.98 -13.43 -6.29
C PRO A 281 16.30 -14.61 -5.35
N VAL A 282 17.43 -15.28 -5.60
CA VAL A 282 17.88 -16.44 -4.79
C VAL A 282 18.07 -16.05 -3.33
N GLU A 283 18.62 -14.87 -3.05
CA GLU A 283 18.80 -14.37 -1.69
C GLU A 283 17.48 -14.18 -0.93
N VAL A 284 16.39 -13.87 -1.65
CA VAL A 284 15.04 -13.75 -1.07
C VAL A 284 14.47 -15.14 -0.77
N GLU A 285 14.70 -16.10 -1.65
CA GLU A 285 14.30 -17.50 -1.42
C GLU A 285 15.04 -18.10 -0.22
N GLU A 286 16.35 -17.90 -0.12
CA GLU A 286 17.16 -18.35 1.02
C GLU A 286 16.69 -17.70 2.32
N ALA A 287 16.45 -16.38 2.31
CA ALA A 287 15.90 -15.67 3.45
C ALA A 287 14.54 -16.22 3.89
N TRP A 288 13.64 -16.55 2.96
CA TRP A 288 12.33 -17.11 3.27
C TRP A 288 12.40 -18.50 3.94
N THR A 289 13.44 -19.28 3.66
CA THR A 289 13.64 -20.61 4.27
C THR A 289 14.34 -20.62 5.63
N THR A 290 14.85 -19.47 6.08
CA THR A 290 15.61 -19.32 7.35
C THR A 290 14.70 -19.22 8.57
#